data_AF-A0A841DLN3-F1
#
_entry.id   AF-A0A841DLN3-F1
#
_cell.length_a   1.000
_cell.length_b   1.000
_cell.length_c   1.000
_cell.angle_alpha   90.00
_cell.angle_beta   90.00
_cell.angle_gamma   90.00
#
_symmetry.space_group_name_H-M   'P 1'
#
loop_
_entity.id
_entity.type
_entity.pdbx_description
1 polymer ?
#
loop_
_entity_poly.entity_id
_entity_poly.type
_entity_poly.pdbx_seq_one_letter_code
_entity_poly.pdbx_strand_id
1 'polypeptide(L)'
;MLTAARGATLILLGALLAQAPLTAQAYQPQDPGYREYTGRPTTDPAVDPTGDPAGDPSASQTPAGAATGAPSWSPTSDPTGDPTPTGSPTATPTTRPTDGPGTSSDEPVAKSWGDVVTEVTRTSPGDVQLRSADTSAQAASMLRCFKLDTENYCLGLGFVDKVPTGAQRHALMSQPDPRAADEMNAEQDIPTGDLTAAAFVAQRAALPKSSRVAVELDEMRAAWNGREKARELREIAEANTPPPNPEPAPAGSPAQTPGATPGPTSAPTRTAPTVGPSSPKPTAPTTPVGTSTPAGPQTPAAPLAAPSSAYIMKGYQTSQEKGYWCGPATFQSIDWADDKQKDTQASWAKDLGSTTGGTAISAMVQQTNLKTGWPKSAGTYIVQNVSGWNAQTFFAVHQKHLGVYKAPVIEHVQLLKRYFPYLAFNHSGHYQVGRGYNKANGTIAIFEVFNERRFNSRGNVTDGPKNIPASALFNATLANSFQNIGL
;
A
#
# COMPACT_ATOMS: atom_id res chain seq x y z
N MET A 1 40.91 -4.07 55.02
CA MET A 1 39.87 -5.13 54.95
C MET A 1 38.52 -4.45 54.89
N LEU A 2 37.72 -4.73 53.84
CA LEU A 2 36.26 -4.57 53.68
C LEU A 2 35.62 -3.23 54.13
N THR A 3 35.20 -2.32 53.25
CA THR A 3 33.87 -2.16 52.59
C THR A 3 33.76 -0.68 52.17
N ALA A 4 32.94 -0.15 51.26
CA ALA A 4 31.90 -0.59 50.33
C ALA A 4 31.76 0.50 49.25
N ALA A 5 31.19 0.13 48.13
CA ALA A 5 31.00 0.94 46.93
C ALA A 5 29.65 1.67 46.88
N ARG A 6 29.58 2.62 45.94
CA ARG A 6 28.44 3.02 45.06
C ARG A 6 27.84 4.41 45.28
N GLY A 7 27.76 5.13 44.16
CA GLY A 7 26.99 6.36 43.97
C GLY A 7 27.10 6.83 42.51
N ALA A 8 26.53 6.06 41.58
CA ALA A 8 26.32 6.52 40.20
C ALA A 8 24.85 6.30 39.84
N THR A 9 24.10 7.39 39.87
CA THR A 9 22.67 7.45 39.56
C THR A 9 22.49 7.49 38.05
N LEU A 10 22.05 6.38 37.45
CA LEU A 10 21.54 6.35 36.09
C LEU A 10 20.04 6.68 36.14
N ILE A 11 19.65 7.80 35.52
CA ILE A 11 18.25 8.13 35.26
C ILE A 11 17.84 7.41 33.97
N LEU A 12 17.21 6.24 34.11
CA LEU A 12 16.41 5.61 33.06
C LEU A 12 14.96 6.08 33.24
N LEU A 13 14.53 7.08 32.47
CA LEU A 13 13.11 7.38 32.31
C LEU A 13 12.54 6.47 31.22
N GLY A 14 11.64 5.58 31.64
CA GLY A 14 11.04 4.55 30.81
C GLY A 14 9.96 5.08 29.88
N ALA A 15 10.04 4.69 28.61
CA ALA A 15 8.89 4.54 27.73
C ALA A 15 8.40 3.08 27.85
N LEU A 16 7.66 2.78 28.91
CA LEU A 16 6.95 1.51 29.04
C LEU A 16 5.53 1.70 28.46
N LEU A 17 5.41 1.65 27.14
CA LEU A 17 4.12 1.33 26.52
C LEU A 17 3.85 -0.13 26.84
N ALA A 18 2.98 -0.37 27.82
CA ALA A 18 2.50 -1.69 28.19
C ALA A 18 1.86 -2.34 26.95
N GLN A 19 2.61 -3.21 26.28
CA GLN A 19 2.03 -4.20 25.37
C GLN A 19 1.31 -5.21 26.27
N ALA A 20 0.01 -4.97 26.52
CA ALA A 20 -0.83 -6.01 27.09
C ALA A 20 -0.70 -7.25 26.20
N PRO A 21 -0.55 -8.46 26.78
CA PRO A 21 -0.43 -9.67 25.98
C PRO A 21 -1.67 -9.78 25.10
N LEU A 22 -1.45 -9.71 23.78
CA LEU A 22 -2.51 -9.87 22.78
C LEU A 22 -2.98 -11.32 22.86
N THR A 23 -4.05 -11.56 23.61
CA THR A 23 -4.63 -12.90 23.74
C THR A 23 -5.20 -13.36 22.38
N ALA A 24 -5.13 -14.66 22.10
CA ALA A 24 -5.65 -15.24 20.85
C ALA A 24 -7.14 -14.90 20.60
N GLN A 25 -7.90 -14.56 21.65
CA GLN A 25 -9.29 -14.12 21.57
C GLN A 25 -9.47 -12.81 20.80
N ALA A 26 -8.47 -11.91 20.81
CA ALA A 26 -8.51 -10.68 20.02
C ALA A 26 -8.64 -10.98 18.51
N TYR A 27 -8.08 -12.12 18.08
CA TYR A 27 -7.99 -12.53 16.67
C TYR A 27 -9.23 -13.25 16.13
N GLN A 28 -10.17 -13.58 17.01
CA GLN A 28 -11.40 -14.27 16.61
C GLN A 28 -12.36 -13.34 15.87
N PRO A 29 -13.12 -13.83 14.87
CA PRO A 29 -14.22 -13.08 14.27
C PRO A 29 -15.28 -12.63 15.31
N GLN A 30 -15.49 -11.32 15.44
CA GLN A 30 -16.48 -10.68 16.33
C GLN A 30 -17.61 -9.98 15.55
N ASP A 31 -17.69 -10.21 14.24
CA ASP A 31 -18.74 -9.63 13.41
C ASP A 31 -20.10 -10.24 13.79
N PRO A 32 -21.11 -9.43 14.17
CA PRO A 32 -22.43 -9.92 14.59
C PRO A 32 -23.12 -10.84 13.56
N GLY A 33 -22.76 -10.70 12.28
CA GLY A 33 -23.28 -11.51 11.18
C GLY A 33 -22.51 -12.80 10.91
N TYR A 34 -21.37 -13.03 11.59
CA TYR A 34 -20.44 -14.13 11.35
C TYR A 34 -20.45 -15.11 12.54
N ARG A 35 -21.64 -15.57 12.95
CA ARG A 35 -21.71 -16.82 13.71
C ARG A 35 -21.29 -17.95 12.77
N GLU A 36 -20.24 -18.62 13.16
CA GLU A 36 -19.58 -19.72 12.47
C GLU A 36 -20.60 -20.67 11.84
N TYR A 37 -20.62 -20.73 10.51
CA TYR A 37 -21.28 -21.82 9.80
C TYR A 37 -20.38 -23.06 10.00
N THR A 38 -20.45 -23.68 11.17
CA THR A 38 -19.92 -25.03 11.40
C THR A 38 -20.82 -26.04 10.67
N GLY A 39 -20.99 -25.85 9.36
CA GLY A 39 -21.59 -26.80 8.44
C GLY A 39 -20.47 -27.65 7.88
N ARG A 40 -20.58 -28.96 8.13
CA ARG A 40 -19.69 -30.04 7.67
C ARG A 40 -19.03 -29.80 6.31
N PRO A 41 -17.77 -30.25 6.11
CA PRO A 41 -17.23 -30.36 4.77
C PRO A 41 -18.18 -31.23 3.93
N THR A 42 -18.70 -30.68 2.84
CA THR A 42 -19.32 -31.49 1.80
C THR A 42 -18.23 -32.38 1.24
N THR A 43 -18.27 -33.65 1.59
CA THR A 43 -17.54 -34.71 0.90
C THR A 43 -18.07 -34.79 -0.52
N ASP A 44 -17.46 -34.06 -1.44
CA ASP A 44 -17.50 -34.47 -2.84
C ASP A 44 -16.42 -35.55 -3.02
N PRO A 45 -16.78 -36.73 -3.57
CA PRO A 45 -15.82 -37.80 -3.76
C PRO A 45 -14.88 -37.42 -4.90
N ALA A 46 -13.58 -37.51 -4.63
CA ALA A 46 -12.57 -37.61 -5.67
C ALA A 46 -12.90 -38.84 -6.55
N VAL A 47 -13.25 -38.59 -7.81
CA VAL A 47 -13.26 -39.63 -8.83
C VAL A 47 -11.81 -39.91 -9.20
N ASP A 48 -11.37 -41.09 -8.82
CA ASP A 48 -10.10 -41.71 -9.17
C ASP A 48 -10.12 -42.17 -10.65
N PRO A 49 -9.13 -41.86 -11.48
CA PRO A 49 -8.93 -42.54 -12.74
C PRO A 49 -7.76 -43.53 -12.61
N THR A 50 -8.04 -44.73 -12.08
CA THR A 50 -7.25 -45.92 -12.42
C THR A 50 -7.91 -46.65 -13.59
N GLY A 51 -7.32 -46.53 -14.77
CA GLY A 51 -7.68 -47.29 -15.96
C GLY A 51 -6.47 -47.43 -16.88
N ASP A 52 -5.79 -48.57 -16.76
CA ASP A 52 -4.72 -49.01 -17.67
C ASP A 52 -5.20 -49.05 -19.13
N PRO A 53 -4.33 -48.72 -20.10
CA PRO A 53 -4.42 -49.27 -21.43
C PRO A 53 -3.30 -50.31 -21.64
N ALA A 54 -3.66 -51.59 -21.61
CA ALA A 54 -2.89 -52.64 -22.27
C ALA A 54 -3.28 -52.67 -23.76
N GLY A 55 -2.28 -52.65 -24.66
CA GLY A 55 -2.49 -52.88 -26.09
C GLY A 55 -1.39 -52.32 -26.99
N ASP A 56 -0.32 -53.10 -27.15
CA ASP A 56 0.64 -53.03 -28.28
C ASP A 56 -0.10 -53.25 -29.61
N PRO A 57 0.29 -52.59 -30.72
CA PRO A 57 1.01 -53.36 -31.72
C PRO A 57 2.16 -52.61 -32.42
N SER A 58 3.30 -53.29 -32.46
CA SER A 58 4.34 -53.27 -33.50
C SER A 58 3.81 -53.10 -34.93
N ALA A 59 4.38 -52.15 -35.69
CA ALA A 59 4.97 -52.41 -37.01
C ALA A 59 5.62 -51.16 -37.65
N SER A 60 6.92 -51.33 -37.91
CA SER A 60 7.80 -50.69 -38.88
C SER A 60 7.14 -50.08 -40.13
N GLN A 61 7.57 -48.89 -40.55
CA GLN A 61 7.90 -48.57 -41.95
C GLN A 61 8.69 -47.25 -42.07
N THR A 62 9.79 -47.35 -42.82
CA THR A 62 10.78 -46.33 -43.22
C THR A 62 10.18 -45.20 -44.07
N PRO A 63 10.89 -44.06 -44.19
CA PRO A 63 11.53 -43.81 -45.49
C PRO A 63 12.95 -43.25 -45.42
N ALA A 64 13.77 -43.73 -46.36
CA ALA A 64 15.07 -43.22 -46.73
C ALA A 64 14.94 -41.98 -47.64
N GLY A 65 15.92 -41.07 -47.60
CA GLY A 65 16.04 -39.97 -48.56
C GLY A 65 17.16 -39.00 -48.20
N ALA A 66 18.35 -39.24 -48.73
CA ALA A 66 19.54 -38.40 -48.60
C ALA A 66 19.49 -37.16 -49.50
N ALA A 67 20.10 -36.06 -49.05
CA ALA A 67 20.68 -35.05 -49.92
C ALA A 67 21.91 -34.41 -49.24
N THR A 68 23.06 -34.66 -49.85
CA THR A 68 24.42 -34.19 -49.59
C THR A 68 24.63 -32.72 -49.99
N GLY A 69 25.52 -31.99 -49.28
CA GLY A 69 26.11 -30.76 -49.82
C GLY A 69 26.71 -29.80 -48.79
N ALA A 70 27.98 -30.01 -48.43
CA ALA A 70 28.82 -29.01 -47.78
C ALA A 70 29.43 -28.05 -48.83
N PRO A 71 29.78 -26.82 -48.45
CA PRO A 71 30.95 -26.18 -49.02
C PRO A 71 31.94 -25.72 -47.95
N SER A 72 33.15 -26.26 -48.04
CA SER A 72 34.37 -25.74 -47.41
C SER A 72 34.88 -24.56 -48.22
N TRP A 73 35.18 -23.42 -47.60
CA TRP A 73 36.10 -22.43 -48.17
C TRP A 73 36.91 -21.77 -47.06
N SER A 74 38.17 -22.18 -46.96
CA SER A 74 39.27 -21.35 -46.46
C SER A 74 40.00 -20.76 -47.66
N PRO A 75 40.39 -19.49 -47.59
CA PRO A 75 41.68 -19.10 -48.13
C PRO A 75 42.49 -18.29 -47.10
N THR A 76 43.73 -18.76 -46.90
CA THR A 76 44.88 -18.05 -46.34
C THR A 76 45.25 -16.87 -47.24
N SER A 77 45.57 -15.70 -46.66
CA SER A 77 46.59 -14.74 -47.15
C SER A 77 46.79 -13.62 -46.13
N ASP A 78 47.99 -13.54 -45.56
CA ASP A 78 48.57 -12.35 -44.94
C ASP A 78 48.60 -11.17 -45.93
N PRO A 79 48.58 -9.93 -45.42
CA PRO A 79 49.68 -9.05 -45.74
C PRO A 79 50.28 -8.38 -44.50
N THR A 80 51.59 -8.51 -44.38
CA THR A 80 52.49 -7.68 -43.59
C THR A 80 52.35 -6.21 -43.96
N GLY A 81 52.16 -5.34 -42.96
CA GLY A 81 52.10 -3.90 -43.16
C GLY A 81 52.00 -3.13 -41.84
N ASP A 82 53.16 -2.91 -41.22
CA ASP A 82 53.37 -1.90 -40.18
C ASP A 82 53.05 -0.50 -40.75
N PRO A 83 52.31 0.34 -40.00
CA PRO A 83 52.88 1.65 -39.73
C PRO A 83 52.65 2.11 -38.29
N THR A 84 53.75 2.45 -37.63
CA THR A 84 53.78 3.47 -36.58
C THR A 84 53.47 4.83 -37.19
N PRO A 85 52.57 5.60 -36.55
CA PRO A 85 52.96 6.94 -36.16
C PRO A 85 52.57 7.28 -34.73
N THR A 86 53.57 7.77 -34.03
CA THR A 86 53.52 8.56 -32.79
C THR A 86 52.52 9.71 -32.91
N GLY A 87 51.52 9.74 -32.03
CA GLY A 87 50.61 10.87 -31.91
C GLY A 87 49.95 10.87 -30.53
N SER A 88 50.55 11.60 -29.58
CA SER A 88 49.87 12.02 -28.35
C SER A 88 48.72 12.98 -28.71
N PRO A 89 47.49 12.74 -28.26
CA PRO A 89 46.55 13.82 -28.05
C PRO A 89 46.63 14.25 -26.58
N THR A 90 47.32 15.36 -26.37
CA THR A 90 47.12 16.23 -25.20
C THR A 90 45.68 16.76 -25.28
N ALA A 91 44.75 16.08 -24.61
CA ALA A 91 43.42 16.62 -24.34
C ALA A 91 43.27 16.74 -22.82
N THR A 92 43.53 17.95 -22.34
CA THR A 92 43.16 18.46 -21.02
C THR A 92 41.70 18.10 -20.71
N PRO A 93 41.38 17.50 -19.55
CA PRO A 93 39.99 17.35 -19.14
C PRO A 93 39.46 18.75 -18.81
N THR A 94 38.46 19.20 -19.57
CA THR A 94 37.75 20.43 -19.30
C THR A 94 37.20 20.38 -17.88
N THR A 95 37.58 21.39 -17.12
CA THR A 95 37.20 21.62 -15.74
C THR A 95 35.69 21.54 -15.54
N ARG A 96 35.32 20.61 -14.64
CA ARG A 96 34.15 20.63 -13.76
C ARG A 96 33.63 22.06 -13.51
N PRO A 97 32.33 22.37 -13.74
CA PRO A 97 31.72 23.54 -13.14
C PRO A 97 31.65 23.30 -11.62
N THR A 98 32.52 23.99 -10.89
CA THR A 98 32.26 24.36 -9.50
C THR A 98 31.23 25.47 -9.49
N ASP A 99 29.97 25.12 -9.34
CA ASP A 99 28.97 26.06 -8.85
C ASP A 99 28.89 25.94 -7.32
N GLY A 100 29.00 27.11 -6.68
CA GLY A 100 29.01 27.30 -5.23
C GLY A 100 27.68 27.03 -4.55
N PRO A 101 27.53 27.41 -3.27
CA PRO A 101 26.41 26.99 -2.43
C PRO A 101 25.12 27.71 -2.85
N GLY A 102 24.38 27.09 -3.77
CA GLY A 102 23.04 27.49 -4.15
C GLY A 102 22.01 26.95 -3.16
N THR A 103 21.48 27.84 -2.32
CA THR A 103 20.24 27.63 -1.57
C THR A 103 19.03 27.87 -2.48
N SER A 104 18.39 26.79 -2.95
CA SER A 104 16.95 26.65 -3.31
C SER A 104 16.78 25.37 -4.14
N SER A 105 16.29 24.21 -3.67
CA SER A 105 14.98 23.89 -3.07
C SER A 105 13.75 24.16 -3.94
N ASP A 106 13.86 24.22 -5.27
CA ASP A 106 12.70 24.15 -6.17
C ASP A 106 12.68 22.80 -6.89
N GLU A 107 12.14 21.79 -6.22
CA GLU A 107 11.73 20.55 -6.88
C GLU A 107 10.55 20.89 -7.82
N PRO A 108 10.55 20.45 -9.10
CA PRO A 108 9.50 20.82 -10.04
C PRO A 108 8.13 20.32 -9.57
N VAL A 109 7.21 21.25 -9.31
CA VAL A 109 5.83 20.94 -8.90
C VAL A 109 4.98 20.71 -10.14
N ALA A 110 4.43 19.50 -10.29
CA ALA A 110 3.46 19.21 -11.34
C ALA A 110 2.10 19.79 -10.98
N LYS A 111 1.59 20.72 -11.81
CA LYS A 111 0.28 21.39 -11.64
C LYS A 111 -0.75 20.90 -12.65
N SER A 112 -0.32 20.15 -13.66
CA SER A 112 -1.18 19.50 -14.64
C SER A 112 -0.76 18.05 -14.92
N TRP A 113 -1.66 17.26 -15.52
CA TRP A 113 -1.31 15.93 -16.04
C TRP A 113 -0.21 16.01 -17.11
N GLY A 114 -0.19 17.07 -17.91
CA GLY A 114 0.87 17.30 -18.91
C GLY A 114 2.25 17.48 -18.26
N ASP A 115 2.31 18.13 -17.10
CA ASP A 115 3.55 18.30 -16.34
C ASP A 115 4.03 16.94 -15.82
N VAL A 116 3.12 16.10 -15.30
CA VAL A 116 3.43 14.74 -14.87
C VAL A 116 3.99 13.91 -16.03
N VAL A 117 3.32 13.93 -17.19
CA VAL A 117 3.78 13.19 -18.37
C VAL A 117 5.18 13.64 -18.80
N THR A 118 5.40 14.94 -18.82
CA THR A 118 6.70 15.54 -19.16
C THR A 118 7.77 15.09 -18.16
N GLU A 119 7.49 15.20 -16.87
CA GLU A 119 8.45 14.91 -15.81
C GLU A 119 8.78 13.42 -15.74
N VAL A 120 7.80 12.53 -15.81
CA VAL A 120 8.01 11.07 -15.83
C VAL A 120 8.85 10.67 -17.04
N THR A 121 8.53 11.18 -18.23
CA THR A 121 9.26 10.85 -19.47
C THR A 121 10.70 11.37 -19.44
N ARG A 122 10.89 12.60 -18.94
CA ARG A 122 12.19 13.27 -18.84
C ARG A 122 13.10 12.59 -17.82
N THR A 123 12.55 12.22 -16.67
CA THR A 123 13.33 11.63 -15.55
C THR A 123 13.51 10.12 -15.64
N SER A 124 12.75 9.42 -16.49
CA SER A 124 12.95 7.97 -16.69
C SER A 124 14.33 7.72 -17.33
N PRO A 125 15.21 6.93 -16.68
CA PRO A 125 16.59 6.75 -17.12
C PRO A 125 16.66 5.99 -18.46
N GLY A 126 17.77 6.15 -19.17
CA GLY A 126 18.04 5.40 -20.41
C GLY A 126 18.41 3.94 -20.13
N ASP A 127 18.18 3.04 -21.08
CA ASP A 127 18.39 1.60 -20.88
C ASP A 127 19.87 1.21 -20.72
N VAL A 128 20.80 1.97 -21.30
CA VAL A 128 22.25 1.79 -21.09
C VAL A 128 22.66 2.27 -19.69
N GLN A 129 22.09 3.40 -19.24
CA GLN A 129 22.34 3.97 -17.92
C GLN A 129 21.90 2.99 -16.82
N LEU A 130 20.72 2.38 -16.96
CA LEU A 130 20.22 1.41 -15.98
C LEU A 130 21.05 0.12 -15.93
N ARG A 131 21.50 -0.39 -17.08
CA ARG A 131 22.30 -1.63 -17.15
C ARG A 131 23.69 -1.47 -16.51
N SER A 132 24.22 -0.25 -16.47
CA SER A 132 25.51 0.06 -15.87
C SER A 132 25.41 0.57 -14.43
N ALA A 133 24.21 0.88 -13.96
CA ALA A 133 23.95 1.38 -12.61
C ALA A 133 24.08 0.26 -11.56
N ASP A 134 24.64 0.61 -10.40
CA ASP A 134 24.56 -0.24 -9.22
C ASP A 134 23.13 -0.28 -8.64
N THR A 135 22.90 -1.17 -7.67
CA THR A 135 21.57 -1.39 -7.06
C THR A 135 21.03 -0.15 -6.36
N SER A 136 21.88 0.73 -5.82
CA SER A 136 21.47 1.97 -5.18
C SER A 136 20.99 3.00 -6.21
N ALA A 137 21.74 3.16 -7.30
CA ALA A 137 21.36 4.02 -8.41
C ALA A 137 20.09 3.51 -9.13
N GLN A 138 19.93 2.19 -9.28
CA GLN A 138 18.69 1.60 -9.80
C GLN A 138 17.51 1.87 -8.86
N ALA A 139 17.65 1.66 -7.55
CA ALA A 139 16.61 1.96 -6.57
C ALA A 139 16.22 3.43 -6.59
N ALA A 140 17.20 4.35 -6.62
CA ALA A 140 16.95 5.78 -6.70
C ALA A 140 16.19 6.18 -7.99
N SER A 141 16.42 5.48 -9.09
CA SER A 141 15.77 5.76 -10.38
C SER A 141 14.36 5.19 -10.48
N MET A 142 14.14 3.98 -9.97
CA MET A 142 12.86 3.26 -10.07
C MET A 142 11.87 3.63 -8.95
N LEU A 143 12.36 4.14 -7.81
CA LEU A 143 11.54 4.62 -6.68
C LEU A 143 11.57 6.16 -6.57
N ARG A 144 11.74 6.84 -7.70
CA ARG A 144 11.79 8.31 -7.74
C ARG A 144 10.47 8.94 -7.32
N CYS A 145 10.57 10.17 -6.83
CA CYS A 145 9.46 10.91 -6.25
C CYS A 145 9.11 12.14 -7.09
N PHE A 146 7.86 12.56 -6.98
CA PHE A 146 7.27 13.66 -7.71
C PHE A 146 6.44 14.49 -6.74
N LYS A 147 6.51 15.82 -6.92
CA LYS A 147 5.62 16.74 -6.24
C LYS A 147 4.38 16.96 -7.10
N LEU A 148 3.25 16.40 -6.66
CA LEU A 148 1.96 16.49 -7.34
C LEU A 148 1.11 17.52 -6.60
N ASP A 149 1.08 18.75 -7.10
CA ASP A 149 0.56 19.91 -6.37
C ASP A 149 1.20 20.02 -4.97
N THR A 150 0.45 19.86 -3.88
CA THR A 150 0.99 19.90 -2.50
C THR A 150 1.47 18.55 -1.99
N GLU A 151 1.15 17.45 -2.66
CA GLU A 151 1.39 16.10 -2.16
C GLU A 151 2.66 15.50 -2.79
N ASN A 152 3.42 14.70 -2.02
CA ASN A 152 4.58 13.98 -2.56
C ASN A 152 4.17 12.55 -2.90
N TYR A 153 4.54 12.07 -4.08
CA TYR A 153 4.30 10.68 -4.49
C TYR A 153 5.60 10.04 -4.96
N CYS A 154 5.91 8.84 -4.49
CA CYS A 154 7.07 8.07 -4.93
C CYS A 154 6.60 6.77 -5.60
N LEU A 155 7.18 6.44 -6.76
CA LEU A 155 6.83 5.22 -7.49
C LEU A 155 7.02 3.98 -6.61
N GLY A 156 6.04 3.08 -6.64
CA GLY A 156 5.96 1.87 -5.82
C GLY A 156 5.62 2.12 -4.34
N LEU A 157 6.02 3.25 -3.77
CA LEU A 157 5.80 3.58 -2.36
C LEU A 157 4.45 4.24 -2.08
N GLY A 158 3.95 5.03 -3.04
CA GLY A 158 2.71 5.79 -2.90
C GLY A 158 2.93 7.23 -2.43
N PHE A 159 1.87 7.83 -1.89
CA PHE A 159 1.92 9.15 -1.26
C PHE A 159 2.73 9.10 0.04
N VAL A 160 3.67 10.03 0.20
CA VAL A 160 4.57 10.11 1.36
C VAL A 160 4.53 11.50 1.99
N ASP A 161 4.55 11.56 3.32
CA ASP A 161 4.62 12.84 4.05
C ASP A 161 5.97 13.52 3.81
N LYS A 162 7.04 12.73 3.78
CA LYS A 162 8.41 13.17 3.52
C LYS A 162 9.05 12.33 2.44
N VAL A 163 9.64 13.00 1.44
CA VAL A 163 10.41 12.34 0.38
C VAL A 163 11.59 11.57 1.00
N PRO A 164 11.69 10.25 0.81
CA PRO A 164 12.81 9.48 1.33
C PRO A 164 14.12 9.88 0.64
N THR A 165 15.21 9.91 1.39
CA THR A 165 16.56 10.10 0.84
C THR A 165 16.97 8.92 -0.05
N GLY A 166 18.00 9.10 -0.88
CA GLY A 166 18.55 8.00 -1.69
C GLY A 166 18.98 6.79 -0.85
N ALA A 167 19.60 7.04 0.31
CA ALA A 167 19.98 5.98 1.25
C ALA A 167 18.77 5.24 1.83
N GLN A 168 17.70 5.96 2.20
CA GLN A 168 16.46 5.34 2.65
C GLN A 168 15.83 4.48 1.56
N ARG A 169 15.78 4.95 0.31
CA ARG A 169 15.27 4.16 -0.82
C ARG A 169 16.10 2.90 -1.10
N HIS A 170 17.43 3.00 -1.00
CA HIS A 170 18.30 1.85 -1.12
C HIS A 170 18.07 0.83 0.01
N ALA A 171 17.86 1.29 1.25
CA ALA A 171 17.58 0.42 2.39
C ALA A 171 16.29 -0.40 2.21
N LEU A 172 15.30 0.11 1.44
CA LEU A 172 14.09 -0.66 1.11
C LEU A 172 14.39 -1.93 0.30
N MET A 173 15.51 -1.97 -0.43
CA MET A 173 15.94 -3.16 -1.19
C MET A 173 16.37 -4.31 -0.29
N SER A 174 16.70 -4.05 0.96
CA SER A 174 16.98 -5.08 1.94
C SER A 174 15.66 -5.67 2.44
N GLN A 175 15.50 -7.00 2.31
CA GLN A 175 14.36 -7.67 2.92
C GLN A 175 14.41 -7.52 4.44
N PRO A 176 13.26 -7.27 5.10
CA PRO A 176 13.18 -7.39 6.55
C PRO A 176 13.65 -8.78 6.96
N ASP A 177 14.58 -8.89 7.91
CA ASP A 177 15.04 -10.20 8.40
C ASP A 177 13.89 -10.90 9.14
N PRO A 178 13.35 -12.03 8.64
CA PRO A 178 12.31 -12.76 9.36
C PRO A 178 12.83 -13.38 10.66
N ARG A 179 14.16 -13.51 10.82
CA ARG A 179 14.83 -14.27 11.89
C ARG A 179 15.12 -13.47 13.17
N ALA A 180 14.60 -12.25 13.30
CA ALA A 180 14.93 -11.35 14.42
C ALA A 180 14.36 -11.78 15.80
N ALA A 181 14.04 -13.06 16.02
CA ALA A 181 13.73 -13.62 17.33
C ALA A 181 14.20 -15.08 17.43
N ASP A 182 15.35 -15.30 18.09
CA ASP A 182 15.78 -16.43 18.95
C ASP A 182 15.15 -17.84 18.83
N GLU A 183 14.67 -18.28 17.67
CA GLU A 183 14.17 -19.65 17.48
C GLU A 183 15.07 -20.41 16.51
N MET A 184 15.93 -21.30 17.06
CA MET A 184 16.83 -22.21 16.33
C MET A 184 16.11 -23.27 15.46
N ASN A 185 14.81 -23.14 15.23
CA ASN A 185 14.03 -24.04 14.39
C ASN A 185 13.72 -23.34 13.07
N ALA A 186 14.42 -23.76 12.01
CA ALA A 186 14.32 -23.26 10.65
C ALA A 186 12.91 -22.73 10.29
N GLU A 187 12.73 -21.41 10.45
CA GLU A 187 11.63 -20.68 9.84
C GLU A 187 11.77 -20.86 8.33
N GLN A 188 10.78 -21.52 7.74
CA GLN A 188 10.68 -21.61 6.30
C GLN A 188 9.97 -20.36 5.85
N ASP A 189 10.75 -19.40 5.35
CA ASP A 189 10.23 -18.25 4.63
C ASP A 189 9.52 -18.76 3.38
N ILE A 190 8.18 -18.74 3.41
CA ILE A 190 7.36 -19.02 2.25
C ILE A 190 7.00 -17.66 1.67
N PRO A 191 7.45 -17.34 0.44
CA PRO A 191 7.01 -16.14 -0.25
C PRO A 191 5.49 -16.16 -0.39
N THR A 192 4.78 -15.20 0.18
CA THR A 192 3.30 -15.22 0.19
C THR A 192 2.69 -14.52 -1.03
N GLY A 193 3.48 -13.68 -1.72
CA GLY A 193 3.14 -13.13 -3.03
C GLY A 193 3.05 -11.62 -3.14
N ASP A 194 3.53 -10.85 -2.17
CA ASP A 194 3.77 -9.43 -2.38
C ASP A 194 5.03 -9.24 -3.23
N LEU A 195 5.01 -8.25 -4.12
CA LEU A 195 6.21 -7.92 -4.88
C LEU A 195 7.12 -7.06 -4.01
N THR A 196 8.21 -7.64 -3.55
CA THR A 196 9.19 -6.91 -2.73
C THR A 196 9.79 -5.69 -3.43
N ALA A 197 10.32 -4.73 -2.68
CA ALA A 197 10.93 -3.53 -3.28
C ALA A 197 12.09 -3.87 -4.23
N ALA A 198 12.95 -4.83 -3.85
CA ALA A 198 14.04 -5.27 -4.72
C ALA A 198 13.52 -5.88 -6.02
N ALA A 199 12.48 -6.73 -5.95
CA ALA A 199 11.86 -7.32 -7.13
C ALA A 199 11.14 -6.25 -7.98
N PHE A 200 10.48 -5.27 -7.37
CA PHE A 200 9.87 -4.13 -8.06
C PHE A 200 10.90 -3.34 -8.86
N VAL A 201 12.03 -2.98 -8.24
CA VAL A 201 13.11 -2.24 -8.90
C VAL A 201 13.72 -3.08 -10.03
N ALA A 202 13.99 -4.35 -9.80
CA ALA A 202 14.54 -5.25 -10.82
C ALA A 202 13.59 -5.40 -12.01
N GLN A 203 12.29 -5.61 -11.78
CA GLN A 203 11.29 -5.73 -12.85
C GLN A 203 11.19 -4.45 -13.68
N ARG A 204 11.13 -3.28 -13.05
CA ARG A 204 11.04 -1.99 -13.76
C ARG A 204 12.33 -1.66 -14.51
N ALA A 205 13.49 -1.97 -13.92
CA ALA A 205 14.79 -1.75 -14.55
C ALA A 205 15.03 -2.64 -15.77
N ALA A 206 14.41 -3.83 -15.81
CA ALA A 206 14.50 -4.76 -16.93
C ALA A 206 13.65 -4.35 -18.15
N LEU A 207 12.68 -3.43 -17.97
CA LEU A 207 11.84 -2.96 -19.08
C LEU A 207 12.64 -2.04 -20.03
N PRO A 208 12.36 -2.06 -21.35
CA PRO A 208 12.78 -0.99 -22.24
C PRO A 208 12.21 0.36 -21.79
N LYS A 209 12.91 1.48 -22.05
CA LYS A 209 12.48 2.82 -21.59
C LYS A 209 11.05 3.15 -21.96
N SER A 210 10.62 2.86 -23.19
CA SER A 210 9.25 3.14 -23.63
C SER A 210 8.20 2.39 -22.80
N SER A 211 8.40 1.09 -22.57
CA SER A 211 7.52 0.26 -21.73
C SER A 211 7.55 0.71 -20.28
N ARG A 212 8.74 1.03 -19.74
CA ARG A 212 8.90 1.55 -18.39
C ARG A 212 8.14 2.86 -18.20
N VAL A 213 8.28 3.83 -19.11
CA VAL A 213 7.55 5.10 -19.04
C VAL A 213 6.04 4.85 -19.08
N ALA A 214 5.55 3.93 -19.92
CA ALA A 214 4.12 3.60 -19.97
C ALA A 214 3.61 3.09 -18.62
N VAL A 215 4.28 2.11 -18.01
CA VAL A 215 3.86 1.56 -16.72
C VAL A 215 4.04 2.55 -15.56
N GLU A 216 4.97 3.50 -15.66
CA GLU A 216 5.13 4.58 -14.68
C GLU A 216 4.01 5.61 -14.80
N LEU A 217 3.62 5.96 -16.03
CA LEU A 217 2.49 6.86 -16.28
C LEU A 217 1.15 6.25 -15.86
N ASP A 218 0.95 4.95 -16.02
CA ASP A 218 -0.26 4.27 -15.56
C ASP A 218 -0.41 4.35 -14.04
N GLU A 219 0.68 4.13 -13.31
CA GLU A 219 0.71 4.32 -11.85
C GLU A 219 0.48 5.80 -11.47
N MET A 220 1.18 6.72 -12.13
CA MET A 220 1.08 8.16 -11.86
C MET A 220 -0.30 8.73 -12.19
N ARG A 221 -1.08 8.07 -13.05
CA ARG A 221 -2.47 8.48 -13.33
C ARG A 221 -3.37 8.25 -12.13
N ALA A 222 -3.23 7.12 -11.44
CA ALA A 222 -3.98 6.85 -10.20
C ALA A 222 -3.57 7.84 -9.10
N ALA A 223 -2.26 8.09 -8.96
CA ALA A 223 -1.73 9.11 -8.04
C ALA A 223 -2.29 10.51 -8.36
N TRP A 224 -2.21 10.93 -9.63
CA TRP A 224 -2.74 12.22 -10.07
C TRP A 224 -4.23 12.35 -9.73
N ASN A 225 -5.06 11.38 -10.10
CA ASN A 225 -6.49 11.45 -9.84
C ASN A 225 -6.84 11.40 -8.34
N GLY A 226 -5.99 10.79 -7.51
CA GLY A 226 -6.21 10.60 -6.08
C GLY A 226 -5.61 11.65 -5.14
N ARG A 227 -5.03 12.76 -5.65
CA ARG A 227 -4.37 13.77 -4.81
C ARG A 227 -5.25 14.36 -3.71
N GLU A 228 -6.51 14.66 -4.01
CA GLU A 228 -7.42 15.24 -3.00
C GLU A 228 -7.71 14.25 -1.87
N LYS A 229 -7.71 12.95 -2.18
CA LYS A 229 -7.80 11.91 -1.15
C LYS A 229 -6.53 11.86 -0.30
N ALA A 230 -5.35 11.93 -0.92
CA ALA A 230 -4.09 11.99 -0.17
C ALA A 230 -4.04 13.20 0.77
N ARG A 231 -4.49 14.37 0.30
CA ARG A 231 -4.64 15.59 1.12
C ARG A 231 -5.56 15.34 2.31
N GLU A 232 -6.74 14.76 2.07
CA GLU A 232 -7.70 14.41 3.14
C GLU A 232 -7.09 13.47 4.19
N LEU A 233 -6.31 12.46 3.78
CA LEU A 233 -5.65 11.55 4.71
C LEU A 233 -4.54 12.24 5.52
N ARG A 234 -3.78 13.14 4.89
CA ARG A 234 -2.76 13.94 5.58
C ARG A 234 -3.38 14.85 6.63
N GLU A 235 -4.52 15.47 6.35
CA GLU A 235 -5.26 16.29 7.32
C GLU A 235 -5.74 15.45 8.52
N ILE A 236 -6.16 14.20 8.30
CA ILE A 236 -6.49 13.27 9.40
C ILE A 236 -5.25 12.94 10.23
N ALA A 237 -4.09 12.74 9.60
CA ALA A 237 -2.83 12.47 10.30
C ALA A 237 -2.36 13.66 11.14
N GLU A 238 -2.42 14.87 10.57
CA GLU A 238 -2.11 16.12 11.26
C GLU A 238 -3.02 16.34 12.47
N ALA A 239 -4.33 16.11 12.31
CA ALA A 239 -5.30 16.26 13.41
C ALA A 239 -5.10 15.24 14.56
N ASN A 240 -4.53 14.06 14.26
CA ASN A 240 -4.25 13.01 15.25
C ASN A 240 -2.80 13.01 15.76
N THR A 241 -2.00 13.99 15.35
CA THR A 241 -0.66 14.20 15.90
C THR A 241 -0.76 15.09 17.13
N PRO A 242 -0.34 14.63 18.33
CA PRO A 242 -0.34 15.49 19.51
C PRO A 242 0.47 16.77 19.23
N PRO A 243 0.02 17.96 19.69
CA PRO A 243 0.83 19.15 19.59
C PRO A 243 2.19 18.91 20.26
N PRO A 244 3.30 19.42 19.70
CA PRO A 244 4.58 19.34 20.37
C PRO A 244 4.42 19.91 21.78
N ASN A 245 4.94 19.18 22.78
CA ASN A 245 4.95 19.62 24.16
C ASN A 245 5.44 21.09 24.18
N PRO A 246 4.72 22.03 24.84
CA PRO A 246 5.21 23.39 24.92
C PRO A 246 6.62 23.35 25.48
N GLU A 247 7.56 23.88 24.71
CA GLU A 247 8.94 24.08 25.11
C GLU A 247 8.93 24.70 26.52
N PRO A 248 9.70 24.18 27.48
CA PRO A 248 9.68 24.69 28.84
C PRO A 248 9.99 26.19 28.78
N ALA A 249 8.98 27.00 29.10
CA ALA A 249 9.09 28.45 29.04
C ALA A 249 10.34 28.88 29.83
N PRO A 250 11.20 29.74 29.27
CA PRO A 250 12.33 30.27 30.02
C PRO A 250 11.80 30.92 31.29
N ALA A 251 12.39 30.55 32.43
CA ALA A 251 11.96 30.96 33.76
C ALA A 251 11.82 32.50 33.83
N GLY A 252 10.57 32.97 33.77
CA GLY A 252 10.22 34.37 33.93
C GLY A 252 10.35 34.77 35.40
N SER A 253 11.17 35.78 35.65
CA SER A 253 11.16 36.55 36.91
C SER A 253 9.78 37.23 37.13
N PRO A 254 9.43 37.58 38.39
CA PRO A 254 8.03 37.73 38.81
C PRO A 254 7.30 38.92 38.19
N ALA A 255 6.09 38.66 37.70
CA ALA A 255 5.15 39.67 37.22
C ALA A 255 4.56 40.50 38.37
N GLN A 256 4.55 41.82 38.18
CA GLN A 256 3.81 42.78 39.00
C GLN A 256 2.30 42.69 38.71
N THR A 257 1.50 42.75 39.77
CA THR A 257 0.03 42.78 39.76
C THR A 257 -0.49 44.11 39.20
N PRO A 258 -1.62 44.12 38.47
CA PRO A 258 -2.69 45.04 38.88
C PRO A 258 -4.13 44.50 38.71
N GLY A 259 -4.93 44.72 39.76
CA GLY A 259 -6.22 45.41 39.66
C GLY A 259 -7.43 44.67 39.08
N ALA A 260 -8.26 44.13 39.98
CA ALA A 260 -9.62 43.68 39.69
C ALA A 260 -10.59 44.85 39.45
N THR A 261 -11.58 44.68 38.57
CA THR A 261 -12.94 45.30 38.65
C THR A 261 -13.92 44.53 37.73
N PRO A 262 -15.20 44.35 38.11
CA PRO A 262 -16.08 43.28 37.63
C PRO A 262 -17.06 43.70 36.51
N GLY A 263 -17.58 42.71 35.78
CA GLY A 263 -18.48 42.88 34.62
C GLY A 263 -19.97 42.96 34.96
N PRO A 264 -20.84 43.16 33.95
CA PRO A 264 -22.29 43.06 34.13
C PRO A 264 -22.93 41.88 33.39
N THR A 265 -23.85 41.26 34.12
CA THR A 265 -24.87 40.27 33.76
C THR A 265 -25.91 40.84 32.78
N SER A 266 -26.42 40.03 31.86
CA SER A 266 -27.63 40.34 31.07
C SER A 266 -28.66 39.21 31.19
N ALA A 267 -29.87 39.58 31.62
CA ALA A 267 -31.05 38.73 31.73
C ALA A 267 -31.90 38.73 30.44
N PRO A 268 -32.77 37.72 30.20
CA PRO A 268 -33.53 37.57 28.95
C PRO A 268 -34.94 38.19 29.04
N THR A 269 -35.45 38.72 27.92
CA THR A 269 -36.84 39.19 27.79
C THR A 269 -37.61 38.32 26.79
N ARG A 270 -38.85 37.99 27.14
CA ARG A 270 -39.81 37.12 26.44
C ARG A 270 -41.08 37.93 26.11
N THR A 271 -41.57 37.89 24.86
CA THR A 271 -42.94 38.28 24.44
C THR A 271 -43.21 37.60 23.08
N ALA A 272 -44.00 36.52 22.97
CA ALA A 272 -45.47 36.36 22.90
C ALA A 272 -46.13 36.81 21.56
N PRO A 273 -47.18 36.09 21.07
CA PRO A 273 -47.53 35.98 19.64
C PRO A 273 -48.86 36.67 19.25
N THR A 274 -49.16 36.74 17.95
CA THR A 274 -50.47 37.20 17.43
C THR A 274 -50.97 36.30 16.30
N VAL A 275 -52.28 36.06 16.29
CA VAL A 275 -53.03 35.02 15.56
C VAL A 275 -53.90 35.63 14.45
N GLY A 276 -53.84 35.03 13.24
CA GLY A 276 -54.92 34.83 12.24
C GLY A 276 -55.47 36.02 11.44
N PRO A 277 -56.27 35.82 10.36
CA PRO A 277 -56.88 34.55 9.92
C PRO A 277 -57.02 34.28 8.38
N SER A 278 -57.42 33.04 8.05
CA SER A 278 -58.31 32.57 6.97
C SER A 278 -57.94 32.55 5.46
N SER A 279 -58.03 31.33 4.89
CA SER A 279 -58.01 30.94 3.46
C SER A 279 -59.29 31.34 2.67
N PRO A 280 -59.32 31.23 1.31
CA PRO A 280 -59.70 29.96 0.67
C PRO A 280 -59.00 29.61 -0.68
N LYS A 281 -59.10 28.32 -1.06
CA LYS A 281 -58.68 27.63 -2.31
C LYS A 281 -59.80 27.79 -3.39
N PRO A 282 -59.56 27.84 -4.74
CA PRO A 282 -59.37 26.63 -5.57
C PRO A 282 -58.59 26.70 -6.91
N THR A 283 -58.28 25.48 -7.41
CA THR A 283 -58.06 25.04 -8.82
C THR A 283 -56.69 25.24 -9.50
N ALA A 284 -56.21 24.14 -10.12
CA ALA A 284 -55.03 24.00 -10.98
C ALA A 284 -55.42 24.17 -12.48
N PRO A 285 -54.55 23.93 -13.48
CA PRO A 285 -53.08 23.98 -13.55
C PRO A 285 -52.61 24.95 -14.66
N THR A 286 -51.43 25.57 -14.52
CA THR A 286 -50.74 26.15 -15.70
C THR A 286 -49.27 26.31 -15.39
N THR A 287 -48.45 25.67 -16.21
CA THR A 287 -46.99 25.77 -16.26
C THR A 287 -46.56 27.17 -16.71
N PRO A 288 -45.64 27.82 -16.00
CA PRO A 288 -44.77 28.82 -16.60
C PRO A 288 -43.31 28.37 -16.53
N VAL A 289 -42.68 28.35 -17.69
CA VAL A 289 -41.24 28.41 -17.85
C VAL A 289 -40.75 29.70 -17.16
N GLY A 290 -39.82 29.58 -16.21
CA GLY A 290 -39.32 30.72 -15.45
C GLY A 290 -38.04 30.43 -14.66
N THR A 291 -36.93 30.88 -15.25
CA THR A 291 -35.79 31.55 -14.59
C THR A 291 -35.11 30.84 -13.41
N SER A 292 -33.92 30.30 -13.67
CA SER A 292 -32.96 29.83 -12.68
C SER A 292 -32.61 30.93 -11.68
N THR A 293 -33.08 30.80 -10.45
CA THR A 293 -32.62 31.58 -9.30
C THR A 293 -31.29 30.96 -8.81
N PRO A 294 -30.24 31.75 -8.55
CA PRO A 294 -28.98 31.23 -8.01
C PRO A 294 -29.24 30.60 -6.64
N ALA A 295 -28.86 29.33 -6.49
CA ALA A 295 -28.89 28.65 -5.20
C ALA A 295 -28.00 29.43 -4.21
N GLY A 296 -28.58 29.84 -3.09
CA GLY A 296 -27.83 30.43 -1.98
C GLY A 296 -26.76 29.47 -1.44
N PRO A 297 -25.76 29.97 -0.72
CA PRO A 297 -24.66 29.16 -0.20
C PRO A 297 -25.22 28.03 0.67
N GLN A 298 -25.04 26.80 0.20
CA GLN A 298 -25.40 25.62 0.96
C GLN A 298 -24.49 25.54 2.18
N THR A 299 -25.08 25.58 3.37
CA THR A 299 -24.40 25.23 4.62
C THR A 299 -23.71 23.88 4.43
N PRO A 300 -22.40 23.75 4.69
CA PRO A 300 -21.70 22.48 4.55
C PRO A 300 -22.43 21.39 5.35
N ALA A 301 -22.75 20.27 4.70
CA ALA A 301 -23.31 19.13 5.38
C ALA A 301 -22.37 18.72 6.53
N ALA A 302 -22.94 18.50 7.72
CA ALA A 302 -22.16 18.05 8.88
C ALA A 302 -21.39 16.76 8.52
N PRO A 303 -20.12 16.62 8.94
CA PRO A 303 -19.33 15.43 8.64
C PRO A 303 -20.07 14.16 9.10
N LEU A 304 -20.29 13.21 8.20
CA LEU A 304 -20.89 11.92 8.53
C LEU A 304 -20.00 11.19 9.54
N ALA A 305 -20.46 11.07 10.78
CA ALA A 305 -19.73 10.35 11.82
C ALA A 305 -19.67 8.86 11.47
N ALA A 306 -18.47 8.29 11.51
CA ALA A 306 -18.29 6.86 11.29
C ALA A 306 -19.02 6.04 12.39
N PRO A 307 -19.69 4.93 12.06
CA PRO A 307 -20.40 4.10 13.04
C PRO A 307 -19.47 3.54 14.14
N SER A 308 -20.04 2.93 15.20
CA SER A 308 -19.23 2.29 16.26
C SER A 308 -18.51 1.03 15.78
N SER A 309 -19.04 0.39 14.75
CA SER A 309 -18.46 -0.76 14.06
C SER A 309 -19.06 -0.82 12.66
N ALA A 310 -18.29 -1.30 11.68
CA ALA A 310 -18.77 -1.57 10.34
C ALA A 310 -18.08 -2.83 9.80
N TYR A 311 -18.82 -3.67 9.10
CA TYR A 311 -18.30 -4.85 8.42
C TYR A 311 -18.94 -4.94 7.04
N ILE A 312 -18.09 -5.10 6.03
CA ILE A 312 -18.47 -5.25 4.63
C ILE A 312 -18.02 -6.62 4.12
N MET A 313 -18.40 -6.93 2.88
CA MET A 313 -17.92 -8.12 2.14
C MET A 313 -18.24 -9.47 2.78
N LYS A 314 -19.36 -9.59 3.52
CA LYS A 314 -19.76 -10.87 4.13
C LYS A 314 -19.88 -11.98 3.06
N GLY A 315 -19.14 -13.08 3.25
CA GLY A 315 -19.19 -14.27 2.40
C GLY A 315 -18.27 -14.24 1.18
N TYR A 316 -17.39 -13.23 1.07
CA TYR A 316 -16.47 -13.07 -0.06
C TYR A 316 -15.00 -13.35 0.30
N GLN A 317 -14.75 -14.07 1.39
CA GLN A 317 -13.41 -14.57 1.70
C GLN A 317 -12.97 -15.68 0.73
N THR A 318 -11.68 -15.72 0.43
CA THR A 318 -11.06 -16.78 -0.37
C THR A 318 -9.69 -17.15 0.20
N SER A 319 -9.17 -18.31 -0.20
CA SER A 319 -7.83 -18.78 0.17
C SER A 319 -6.94 -18.74 -1.07
N GLN A 320 -5.70 -18.24 -0.94
CA GLN A 320 -4.79 -18.15 -2.07
C GLN A 320 -4.47 -19.53 -2.63
N GLU A 321 -4.51 -19.66 -3.96
CA GLU A 321 -4.34 -20.93 -4.66
C GLU A 321 -2.87 -21.34 -4.82
N LYS A 322 -1.97 -20.36 -4.87
CA LYS A 322 -0.52 -20.57 -4.98
C LYS A 322 0.20 -19.82 -3.88
N GLY A 323 1.39 -20.30 -3.50
CA GLY A 323 2.20 -19.70 -2.44
C GLY A 323 2.46 -18.21 -2.65
N TYR A 324 2.63 -17.76 -3.90
CA TYR A 324 2.92 -16.37 -4.27
C TYR A 324 1.70 -15.58 -4.78
N TRP A 325 0.47 -15.98 -4.44
CA TRP A 325 -0.78 -15.40 -4.96
C TRP A 325 -1.62 -14.65 -3.92
N CYS A 326 -1.04 -14.10 -2.86
CA CYS A 326 -1.79 -13.26 -1.93
C CYS A 326 -2.45 -12.04 -2.62
N GLY A 327 -1.78 -11.44 -3.61
CA GLY A 327 -2.33 -10.34 -4.42
C GLY A 327 -3.60 -10.73 -5.19
N PRO A 328 -3.54 -11.73 -6.10
CA PRO A 328 -4.72 -12.26 -6.80
C PRO A 328 -5.85 -12.73 -5.88
N ALA A 329 -5.55 -13.38 -4.76
CA ALA A 329 -6.56 -13.83 -3.79
C ALA A 329 -7.24 -12.66 -3.06
N THR A 330 -6.46 -11.66 -2.65
CA THR A 330 -6.97 -10.43 -2.05
C THR A 330 -7.86 -9.68 -3.04
N PHE A 331 -7.41 -9.53 -4.29
CA PHE A 331 -8.17 -8.83 -5.32
C PHE A 331 -9.45 -9.58 -5.69
N GLN A 332 -9.39 -10.91 -5.81
CA GLN A 332 -10.56 -11.75 -6.02
C GLN A 332 -11.64 -11.51 -4.96
N SER A 333 -11.25 -11.42 -3.69
CA SER A 333 -12.20 -11.13 -2.60
C SER A 333 -12.84 -9.75 -2.75
N ILE A 334 -12.04 -8.73 -3.13
CA ILE A 334 -12.47 -7.35 -3.35
C ILE A 334 -13.46 -7.26 -4.53
N ASP A 335 -13.14 -7.93 -5.62
CA ASP A 335 -13.94 -7.98 -6.85
C ASP A 335 -15.27 -8.70 -6.63
N TRP A 336 -15.25 -9.91 -6.04
CA TRP A 336 -16.47 -10.66 -5.78
C TRP A 336 -17.47 -9.90 -4.90
N ALA A 337 -16.96 -9.07 -3.97
CA ALA A 337 -17.81 -8.25 -3.12
C ALA A 337 -18.36 -6.99 -3.80
N ASP A 338 -17.80 -6.57 -4.93
CA ASP A 338 -18.26 -5.41 -5.70
C ASP A 338 -19.50 -5.75 -6.55
N ASP A 339 -19.38 -6.74 -7.43
CA ASP A 339 -20.40 -7.03 -8.44
C ASP A 339 -20.88 -8.49 -8.46
N LYS A 340 -20.35 -9.32 -7.54
CA LYS A 340 -20.66 -10.76 -7.41
C LYS A 340 -20.26 -11.61 -8.62
N GLN A 341 -19.43 -11.07 -9.51
CA GLN A 341 -18.75 -11.90 -10.50
C GLN A 341 -17.78 -12.85 -9.81
N LYS A 342 -17.44 -13.94 -10.51
CA LYS A 342 -16.63 -15.04 -9.95
C LYS A 342 -15.32 -15.19 -10.71
N ASP A 343 -14.63 -14.07 -10.91
CA ASP A 343 -13.32 -14.11 -11.54
C ASP A 343 -12.34 -14.93 -10.70
N THR A 344 -11.50 -15.69 -11.40
CA THR A 344 -10.55 -16.62 -10.77
C THR A 344 -9.25 -15.90 -10.40
N GLN A 345 -8.50 -16.45 -9.43
CA GLN A 345 -7.17 -15.91 -9.10
C GLN A 345 -6.22 -15.98 -10.30
N ALA A 346 -6.38 -16.95 -11.20
CA ALA A 346 -5.62 -17.03 -12.44
C ALA A 346 -5.93 -15.87 -13.40
N SER A 347 -7.20 -15.48 -13.52
CA SER A 347 -7.61 -14.30 -14.29
C SER A 347 -7.00 -13.04 -13.69
N TRP A 348 -7.15 -12.85 -12.38
CA TRP A 348 -6.59 -11.70 -11.68
C TRP A 348 -5.06 -11.66 -11.70
N ALA A 349 -4.38 -12.79 -11.62
CA ALA A 349 -2.92 -12.85 -11.75
C ALA A 349 -2.45 -12.31 -13.11
N LYS A 350 -3.22 -12.51 -14.18
CA LYS A 350 -2.92 -11.95 -15.50
C LYS A 350 -3.13 -10.43 -15.52
N ASP A 351 -4.27 -9.95 -15.03
CA ASP A 351 -4.61 -8.52 -15.04
C ASP A 351 -3.74 -7.68 -14.09
N LEU A 352 -3.30 -8.28 -12.97
CA LEU A 352 -2.39 -7.67 -12.00
C LEU A 352 -0.91 -7.75 -12.42
N GLY A 353 -0.59 -8.51 -13.48
CA GLY A 353 0.79 -8.78 -13.86
C GLY A 353 1.57 -9.58 -12.81
N SER A 354 0.88 -10.40 -12.01
CA SER A 354 1.50 -11.20 -10.94
C SER A 354 2.50 -12.19 -11.52
N THR A 355 3.68 -12.24 -10.92
CA THR A 355 4.74 -13.21 -11.27
C THR A 355 5.00 -14.13 -10.07
N THR A 356 5.96 -15.04 -10.20
CA THR A 356 6.48 -15.78 -9.04
C THR A 356 7.12 -14.88 -7.99
N GLY A 357 7.53 -13.67 -8.36
CA GLY A 357 8.01 -12.64 -7.44
C GLY A 357 6.91 -11.88 -6.71
N GLY A 358 5.63 -12.14 -7.00
CA GLY A 358 4.48 -11.51 -6.37
C GLY A 358 3.81 -10.43 -7.21
N THR A 359 3.01 -9.58 -6.54
CA THR A 359 2.17 -8.53 -7.12
C THR A 359 2.51 -7.15 -6.57
N ALA A 360 2.60 -6.14 -7.43
CA ALA A 360 2.82 -4.76 -7.00
C ALA A 360 1.53 -4.13 -6.46
N ILE A 361 1.61 -3.39 -5.35
CA ILE A 361 0.44 -2.70 -4.78
C ILE A 361 -0.15 -1.67 -5.74
N SER A 362 0.71 -1.03 -6.56
CA SER A 362 0.29 -0.10 -7.61
C SER A 362 -0.62 -0.78 -8.64
N ALA A 363 -0.37 -2.05 -8.98
CA ALA A 363 -1.22 -2.81 -9.88
C ALA A 363 -2.55 -3.18 -9.23
N MET A 364 -2.56 -3.52 -7.94
CA MET A 364 -3.80 -3.76 -7.19
C MET A 364 -4.67 -2.51 -7.15
N VAL A 365 -4.12 -1.36 -6.76
CA VAL A 365 -4.83 -0.07 -6.75
C VAL A 365 -5.31 0.33 -8.14
N GLN A 366 -4.49 0.12 -9.18
CA GLN A 366 -4.88 0.39 -10.56
C GLN A 366 -6.09 -0.46 -10.96
N GLN A 367 -6.07 -1.77 -10.72
CA GLN A 367 -7.19 -2.63 -11.08
C GLN A 367 -8.43 -2.32 -10.24
N THR A 368 -8.31 -1.94 -8.96
CA THR A 368 -9.47 -1.50 -8.17
C THR A 368 -10.13 -0.30 -8.84
N ASN A 369 -9.34 0.69 -9.27
CA ASN A 369 -9.85 1.87 -9.96
C ASN A 369 -10.48 1.58 -11.34
N LEU A 370 -9.97 0.58 -12.06
CA LEU A 370 -10.40 0.28 -13.42
C LEU A 370 -11.56 -0.71 -13.51
N LYS A 371 -11.61 -1.68 -12.59
CA LYS A 371 -12.45 -2.88 -12.72
C LYS A 371 -13.57 -2.97 -11.70
N THR A 372 -13.54 -2.15 -10.64
CA THR A 372 -14.54 -2.21 -9.56
C THR A 372 -15.36 -0.93 -9.46
N GLY A 373 -16.51 -1.02 -8.80
CA GLY A 373 -17.37 0.08 -8.40
C GLY A 373 -16.95 0.79 -7.11
N TRP A 374 -15.98 0.25 -6.35
CA TRP A 374 -15.50 0.84 -5.09
C TRP A 374 -15.09 2.33 -5.17
N PRO A 375 -14.46 2.82 -6.25
CA PRO A 375 -14.12 4.24 -6.36
C PRO A 375 -15.33 5.18 -6.35
N LYS A 376 -16.53 4.69 -6.67
CA LYS A 376 -17.75 5.51 -6.67
C LYS A 376 -18.12 6.00 -5.27
N SER A 377 -17.80 5.23 -4.23
CA SER A 377 -18.07 5.61 -2.84
C SER A 377 -16.83 6.12 -2.12
N ALA A 378 -15.65 5.59 -2.43
CA ALA A 378 -14.41 5.88 -1.71
C ALA A 378 -13.50 6.93 -2.39
N GLY A 379 -13.92 7.43 -3.57
CA GLY A 379 -13.03 8.17 -4.46
C GLY A 379 -11.95 7.26 -5.08
N THR A 380 -11.08 7.84 -5.89
CA THR A 380 -9.95 7.12 -6.50
C THR A 380 -9.12 6.42 -5.42
N TYR A 381 -8.89 5.12 -5.58
CA TYR A 381 -7.98 4.36 -4.73
C TYR A 381 -6.55 4.84 -4.95
N ILE A 382 -5.80 4.99 -3.88
CA ILE A 382 -4.40 5.41 -3.89
C ILE A 382 -3.52 4.43 -3.13
N VAL A 383 -2.23 4.41 -3.45
CA VAL A 383 -1.22 3.83 -2.58
C VAL A 383 -0.80 4.92 -1.59
N GLN A 384 -0.98 4.67 -0.29
CA GLN A 384 -0.65 5.60 0.78
C GLN A 384 0.43 4.99 1.67
N ASN A 385 1.59 5.64 1.76
CA ASN A 385 2.61 5.27 2.74
C ASN A 385 2.18 5.76 4.14
N VAL A 386 2.42 4.93 5.16
CA VAL A 386 1.96 5.16 6.54
C VAL A 386 3.12 5.33 7.52
N SER A 387 4.35 5.50 7.03
CA SER A 387 5.55 5.61 7.87
C SER A 387 5.53 6.81 8.84
N GLY A 388 4.84 7.89 8.46
CA GLY A 388 4.64 9.08 9.29
C GLY A 388 3.44 9.00 10.25
N TRP A 389 2.66 7.93 10.20
CA TRP A 389 1.43 7.82 10.97
C TRP A 389 1.66 7.26 12.37
N ASN A 390 0.61 7.30 13.19
CA ASN A 390 0.51 6.56 14.43
C ASN A 390 -0.70 5.60 14.38
N ALA A 391 -0.80 4.68 15.35
CA ALA A 391 -1.87 3.68 15.38
C ALA A 391 -3.28 4.31 15.44
N GLN A 392 -3.44 5.48 16.06
CA GLN A 392 -4.71 6.19 16.11
C GLN A 392 -5.12 6.72 14.73
N THR A 393 -4.18 7.33 14.02
CA THR A 393 -4.36 7.79 12.63
C THR A 393 -4.71 6.63 11.72
N PHE A 394 -3.93 5.55 11.78
CA PHE A 394 -4.17 4.33 11.01
C PHE A 394 -5.60 3.82 11.26
N PHE A 395 -6.02 3.73 12.53
CA PHE A 395 -7.37 3.28 12.85
C PHE A 395 -8.46 4.25 12.40
N ALA A 396 -8.25 5.57 12.52
CA ALA A 396 -9.21 6.58 12.07
C ALA A 396 -9.43 6.54 10.55
N VAL A 397 -8.36 6.33 9.78
CA VAL A 397 -8.44 6.15 8.32
C VAL A 397 -9.26 4.90 7.98
N HIS A 398 -9.02 3.78 8.66
CA HIS A 398 -9.81 2.56 8.47
C HIS A 398 -11.28 2.76 8.84
N GLN A 399 -11.57 3.48 9.92
CA GLN A 399 -12.94 3.78 10.33
C GLN A 399 -13.70 4.59 9.27
N LYS A 400 -13.02 5.56 8.66
CA LYS A 400 -13.58 6.38 7.59
C LYS A 400 -13.79 5.55 6.33
N HIS A 401 -12.77 4.84 5.87
CA HIS A 401 -12.84 4.06 4.62
C HIS A 401 -13.87 2.93 4.68
N LEU A 402 -13.85 2.15 5.76
CA LEU A 402 -14.72 0.98 5.92
C LEU A 402 -16.12 1.35 6.41
N GLY A 403 -16.26 2.44 7.17
CA GLY A 403 -17.51 2.82 7.83
C GLY A 403 -18.31 3.89 7.10
N VAL A 404 -17.64 4.89 6.53
CA VAL A 404 -18.27 6.00 5.81
C VAL A 404 -18.32 5.69 4.32
N TYR A 405 -17.18 5.38 3.70
CA TYR A 405 -17.12 5.04 2.28
C TYR A 405 -17.62 3.63 1.97
N LYS A 406 -17.66 2.76 3.00
CA LYS A 406 -18.09 1.36 2.91
C LYS A 406 -17.33 0.60 1.83
N ALA A 407 -16.03 0.86 1.71
CA ALA A 407 -15.17 0.28 0.69
C ALA A 407 -13.96 -0.43 1.35
N PRO A 408 -13.45 -1.52 0.77
CA PRO A 408 -12.37 -2.30 1.38
C PRO A 408 -11.02 -1.59 1.32
N VAL A 409 -10.11 -2.01 2.20
CA VAL A 409 -8.71 -1.60 2.20
C VAL A 409 -7.85 -2.78 1.71
N ILE A 410 -6.87 -2.50 0.86
CA ILE A 410 -5.79 -3.43 0.52
C ILE A 410 -4.71 -3.25 1.59
N GLU A 411 -4.68 -4.15 2.56
CA GLU A 411 -3.67 -4.14 3.60
C GLU A 411 -2.39 -4.75 3.04
N HIS A 412 -1.25 -4.09 3.27
CA HIS A 412 0.06 -4.59 2.86
C HIS A 412 0.96 -4.67 4.09
N VAL A 413 1.21 -5.90 4.53
CA VAL A 413 1.78 -6.20 5.85
C VAL A 413 3.00 -7.11 5.71
N GLN A 414 3.77 -7.23 6.78
CA GLN A 414 4.70 -8.34 6.98
C GLN A 414 4.06 -9.37 7.91
N LEU A 415 3.92 -10.64 7.48
CA LEU A 415 3.31 -11.69 8.27
C LEU A 415 4.28 -12.24 9.35
N LEU A 416 4.36 -11.55 10.48
CA LEU A 416 5.18 -11.97 11.63
C LEU A 416 4.31 -12.45 12.79
N LYS A 417 4.71 -13.54 13.45
CA LYS A 417 4.04 -14.14 14.63
C LYS A 417 3.74 -13.12 15.73
N ARG A 418 4.65 -12.18 15.93
CA ARG A 418 4.51 -11.11 16.94
C ARG A 418 3.30 -10.19 16.71
N TYR A 419 2.82 -10.08 15.46
CA TYR A 419 1.63 -9.32 15.09
C TYR A 419 0.44 -10.21 14.75
N PHE A 420 0.69 -11.46 14.36
CA PHE A 420 -0.30 -12.44 13.96
C PHE A 420 -0.03 -13.78 14.68
N PRO A 421 -0.39 -13.91 15.96
CA PRO A 421 -0.05 -15.08 16.78
C PRO A 421 -0.78 -16.37 16.35
N TYR A 422 -1.67 -16.29 15.36
CA TYR A 422 -2.25 -17.47 14.71
C TYR A 422 -1.30 -18.15 13.71
N LEU A 423 -0.22 -17.50 13.30
CA LEU A 423 0.83 -18.07 12.45
C LEU A 423 1.70 -19.06 13.23
N ALA A 424 2.17 -20.13 12.59
CA ALA A 424 3.19 -21.00 13.15
C ALA A 424 4.61 -20.47 12.87
N PHE A 425 4.82 -19.79 11.74
CA PHE A 425 6.10 -19.26 11.26
C PHE A 425 5.99 -17.77 10.88
N ASN A 426 7.12 -17.06 10.91
CA ASN A 426 7.23 -15.77 10.23
C ASN A 426 7.30 -15.99 8.71
N HIS A 427 6.68 -15.10 7.94
CA HIS A 427 6.68 -15.09 6.49
C HIS A 427 7.04 -13.72 5.94
N SER A 428 7.33 -13.70 4.63
CA SER A 428 7.48 -12.52 3.79
C SER A 428 6.30 -11.53 3.85
N GLY A 429 6.39 -10.44 3.07
CA GLY A 429 5.30 -9.49 2.93
C GLY A 429 4.04 -10.17 2.36
N HIS A 430 2.89 -9.52 2.55
CA HIS A 430 1.59 -10.12 2.30
C HIS A 430 0.52 -9.09 2.02
N TYR A 431 -0.47 -9.48 1.21
CA TYR A 431 -1.72 -8.72 1.02
C TYR A 431 -2.88 -9.43 1.66
N GLN A 432 -3.72 -8.68 2.35
CA GLN A 432 -4.98 -9.14 2.94
C GLN A 432 -6.04 -8.05 2.78
N VAL A 433 -7.32 -8.40 2.93
CA VAL A 433 -8.41 -7.45 2.75
C VAL A 433 -8.83 -6.86 4.08
N GLY A 434 -8.71 -5.55 4.27
CA GLY A 434 -9.38 -4.81 5.33
C GLY A 434 -10.87 -4.67 5.00
N ARG A 435 -11.74 -5.22 5.84
CA ARG A 435 -13.18 -5.36 5.56
C ARG A 435 -14.09 -4.85 6.68
N GLY A 436 -13.54 -4.31 7.75
CA GLY A 436 -14.36 -3.77 8.83
C GLY A 436 -13.56 -3.32 10.04
N TYR A 437 -14.26 -2.84 11.06
CA TYR A 437 -13.66 -2.46 12.33
C TYR A 437 -14.67 -2.54 13.48
N ASN A 438 -14.12 -2.55 14.70
CA ASN A 438 -14.87 -2.37 15.93
C ASN A 438 -14.16 -1.35 16.84
N LYS A 439 -14.82 -0.21 17.10
CA LYS A 439 -14.23 0.87 17.93
C LYS A 439 -14.01 0.45 19.37
N ALA A 440 -14.96 -0.28 19.96
CA ALA A 440 -14.88 -0.69 21.37
C ALA A 440 -13.70 -1.62 21.62
N ASN A 441 -13.41 -2.50 20.66
CA ASN A 441 -12.32 -3.46 20.76
C ASN A 441 -10.99 -2.94 20.17
N GLY A 442 -11.02 -1.82 19.44
CA GLY A 442 -9.84 -1.29 18.76
C GLY A 442 -9.30 -2.22 17.67
N THR A 443 -10.17 -2.95 16.98
CA THR A 443 -9.77 -3.97 15.99
C THR A 443 -10.20 -3.59 14.57
N ILE A 444 -9.40 -4.02 13.60
CA ILE A 444 -9.70 -4.02 12.16
C ILE A 444 -9.98 -5.47 11.76
N ALA A 445 -11.11 -5.71 11.09
CA ALA A 445 -11.44 -7.01 10.56
C ALA A 445 -10.82 -7.21 9.20
N ILE A 446 -10.18 -8.35 9.01
CA ILE A 446 -9.55 -8.72 7.74
C ILE A 446 -10.16 -9.99 7.16
N PHE A 447 -9.91 -10.23 5.88
CA PHE A 447 -9.82 -11.58 5.32
C PHE A 447 -8.35 -11.94 5.11
N GLU A 448 -7.87 -12.89 5.92
CA GLU A 448 -6.58 -13.55 5.72
C GLU A 448 -6.73 -14.54 4.56
N VAL A 449 -5.91 -14.37 3.52
CA VAL A 449 -5.97 -15.22 2.31
C VAL A 449 -4.92 -16.32 2.35
N PHE A 450 -3.89 -16.19 3.19
CA PHE A 450 -2.84 -17.19 3.33
C PHE A 450 -3.28 -18.32 4.27
N ASN A 451 -3.25 -19.55 3.77
CA ASN A 451 -3.38 -20.76 4.57
C ASN A 451 -2.00 -21.41 4.72
N GLU A 452 -1.36 -21.22 5.87
CA GLU A 452 -0.01 -21.71 6.12
C GLU A 452 0.09 -23.23 5.99
N ARG A 453 -0.92 -23.98 6.48
CA ARG A 453 -0.99 -25.45 6.36
C ARG A 453 -0.99 -25.93 4.91
N ARG A 454 -1.55 -25.15 3.98
CA ARG A 454 -1.60 -25.48 2.55
C ARG A 454 -0.22 -25.53 1.91
N PHE A 455 0.71 -24.68 2.37
CA PHE A 455 2.04 -24.53 1.78
C PHE A 455 3.15 -25.08 2.68
N ASN A 456 2.85 -25.35 3.95
CA ASN A 456 3.73 -25.99 4.91
C ASN A 456 2.96 -27.03 5.72
N SER A 457 3.36 -28.29 5.65
CA SER A 457 2.70 -29.36 6.42
C SER A 457 2.77 -29.15 7.94
N ARG A 458 3.67 -28.29 8.45
CA ARG A 458 3.76 -27.89 9.87
C ARG A 458 3.00 -26.60 10.22
N GLY A 459 2.39 -25.92 9.24
CA GLY A 459 1.72 -24.64 9.41
C GLY A 459 0.34 -24.71 10.09
N ASN A 460 -0.24 -23.59 10.49
CA ASN A 460 -1.61 -23.52 10.99
C ASN A 460 -2.64 -23.34 9.85
N VAL A 461 -3.92 -23.63 10.11
CA VAL A 461 -5.01 -23.20 9.21
C VAL A 461 -5.31 -21.75 9.52
N THR A 462 -4.77 -20.84 8.71
CA THR A 462 -4.71 -19.41 9.03
C THR A 462 -5.71 -18.57 8.26
N ASP A 463 -6.17 -19.02 7.09
CA ASP A 463 -7.08 -18.28 6.23
C ASP A 463 -8.45 -18.00 6.84
N GLY A 464 -9.18 -17.10 6.19
CA GLY A 464 -10.52 -16.67 6.57
C GLY A 464 -10.54 -15.39 7.41
N PRO A 465 -11.70 -15.05 8.00
CA PRO A 465 -11.84 -13.80 8.73
C PRO A 465 -11.03 -13.80 10.03
N LYS A 466 -10.44 -12.64 10.34
CA LYS A 466 -9.79 -12.35 11.63
C LYS A 466 -10.15 -10.94 12.09
N ASN A 467 -10.01 -10.66 13.39
CA ASN A 467 -9.98 -9.29 13.90
C ASN A 467 -8.58 -8.99 14.42
N ILE A 468 -7.89 -8.02 13.85
CA ILE A 468 -6.53 -7.68 14.25
C ILE A 468 -6.60 -6.41 15.09
N PRO A 469 -5.98 -6.35 16.28
CA PRO A 469 -5.78 -5.08 16.96
C PRO A 469 -5.18 -4.05 15.99
N ALA A 470 -5.77 -2.85 15.90
CA ALA A 470 -5.36 -1.86 14.90
C ALA A 470 -3.88 -1.48 15.04
N SER A 471 -3.36 -1.47 16.27
CA SER A 471 -1.94 -1.26 16.55
C SER A 471 -1.05 -2.41 16.06
N ALA A 472 -1.50 -3.66 16.15
CA ALA A 472 -0.76 -4.82 15.64
C ALA A 472 -0.74 -4.80 14.11
N LEU A 473 -1.87 -4.50 13.47
CA LEU A 473 -1.96 -4.38 12.01
C LEU A 473 -1.07 -3.24 11.50
N PHE A 474 -1.13 -2.07 12.14
CA PHE A 474 -0.26 -0.94 11.81
C PHE A 474 1.23 -1.28 11.92
N ASN A 475 1.64 -1.93 13.02
CA ASN A 475 3.04 -2.33 13.19
C ASN A 475 3.46 -3.40 12.18
N ALA A 476 2.55 -4.28 11.75
CA ALA A 476 2.80 -5.23 10.68
C ALA A 476 2.98 -4.54 9.32
N THR A 477 2.20 -3.49 9.04
CA THR A 477 2.40 -2.62 7.86
C THR A 477 3.75 -1.92 7.91
N LEU A 478 4.15 -1.35 9.06
CA LEU A 478 5.46 -0.70 9.21
C LEU A 478 6.64 -1.66 9.08
N ALA A 479 6.44 -2.95 9.38
CA ALA A 479 7.45 -3.98 9.21
C ALA A 479 7.64 -4.40 7.75
N ASN A 480 6.65 -4.17 6.88
CA ASN A 480 6.81 -4.36 5.43
C ASN A 480 7.70 -3.25 4.87
N SER A 481 8.64 -3.60 3.98
CA SER A 481 9.56 -2.62 3.38
C SER A 481 8.87 -1.41 2.73
N PHE A 482 7.70 -1.57 2.13
CA PHE A 482 6.99 -0.45 1.49
C PHE A 482 6.22 0.44 2.47
N GLN A 483 5.84 -0.09 3.64
CA GLN A 483 5.11 0.64 4.67
C GLN A 483 3.87 1.38 4.13
N ASN A 484 3.07 0.73 3.28
CA ASN A 484 1.94 1.36 2.62
C ASN A 484 0.67 0.50 2.67
N ILE A 485 -0.44 1.09 2.25
CA ILE A 485 -1.75 0.43 2.08
C ILE A 485 -2.41 0.99 0.81
N GLY A 486 -3.38 0.24 0.26
CA GLY A 486 -4.20 0.69 -0.87
C GLY A 486 -5.62 1.00 -0.41
N LEU A 487 -6.08 2.23 -0.59
CA LEU A 487 -7.44 2.61 -0.20
C LEU A 487 -8.05 3.67 -1.08
#